data_AF-A0A0S7XLP5-F1
#
_entry.id   AF-A0A0S7XLP5-F1
#
_cell.length_a   1.000
_cell.length_b   1.000
_cell.length_c   1.000
_cell.angle_alpha   90.00
_cell.angle_beta   90.00
_cell.angle_gamma   90.00
#
_symmetry.space_group_name_H-M   'P 1'
#
loop_
_entity.id
_entity.type
_entity.pdbx_description
1 polymer ?
#
loop_
_entity_poly.entity_id
_entity_poly.type
_entity_poly.pdbx_seq_one_letter_code
_entity_poly.pdbx_strand_id
1 'polypeptide(L)'
;MGVLISVAVIYGLGFLLEALILGERWKPSFNEMLYLGYGLGTGLLAYGSLLLARLGLSLSRSVYLIIFLPLALVGYFFLIRSIISSKDASQGAKKFHRLSFPEWIFLAIILLCLLAISINALLTPITSWDARAIWGLKGKFIYYEKTIYRASFFDPDYVHVHPNYPLLIPFLESFFSEIIGNWDARAIKIMFLLFYLSLILAFYSAQRRVFPRSHCLMFTSILALLPCYQEYAGSGHADVPLSFYYAVGAIYLLSWMKEGEHRRLLVSSLFLSFGAFAKNEGLALAGILAFVLIIFSLFNCKSMDKRKWLAVVVFLGVLIIIVSGWLYTRHTLPRFEDEAYPSRLKLRIIRQGMGRISEIVRGIIREFLRLENWSLFWPLVLLSLILARKVKLQRPEKYLLLILGLNISLYIFVYMITPWRVQELLEISVTRLLMHLAPLSLILFSGLFFKLSTIYLKPEKKLAE
;
A
#
# COMPACT_ATOMS: atom_id res chain seq x y z
N MET A 1 2.83 5.44 -26.95
CA MET A 1 1.51 6.08 -26.76
C MET A 1 0.62 5.31 -25.79
N GLY A 2 0.42 3.99 -25.94
CA GLY A 2 -0.51 3.21 -25.08
C GLY A 2 -0.22 3.25 -23.57
N VAL A 3 1.05 3.23 -23.16
CA VAL A 3 1.44 3.39 -21.74
C VAL A 3 0.94 4.71 -21.15
N LEU A 4 1.15 5.83 -21.86
CA LEU A 4 0.71 7.15 -21.40
C LEU A 4 -0.81 7.24 -21.28
N ILE A 5 -1.55 6.66 -22.24
CA ILE A 5 -3.01 6.58 -22.19
C ILE A 5 -3.45 5.77 -20.96
N SER A 6 -2.82 4.63 -20.70
CA SER A 6 -3.13 3.77 -19.55
C SER A 6 -2.95 4.52 -18.23
N VAL A 7 -1.82 5.20 -18.08
CA VAL A 7 -1.51 6.02 -16.90
C VAL A 7 -2.51 7.18 -16.77
N ALA A 8 -2.83 7.86 -17.87
CA ALA A 8 -3.79 8.98 -17.85
C ALA A 8 -5.20 8.52 -17.44
N VAL A 9 -5.68 7.38 -17.96
CA VAL A 9 -6.98 6.82 -17.56
C VAL A 9 -6.99 6.51 -16.07
N ILE A 10 -5.94 5.87 -15.55
CA ILE A 10 -5.81 5.56 -14.12
C ILE A 10 -5.89 6.85 -13.28
N TYR A 11 -5.08 7.86 -13.59
CA TYR A 11 -5.11 9.11 -12.83
C TYR A 11 -6.47 9.82 -12.92
N GLY A 12 -7.08 9.86 -14.10
CA GLY A 12 -8.42 10.43 -14.27
C GLY A 12 -9.47 9.73 -13.40
N LEU A 13 -9.49 8.38 -13.39
CA LEU A 13 -10.36 7.61 -12.50
C LEU A 13 -10.10 7.92 -11.02
N GLY A 14 -8.84 8.10 -10.66
CA GLY A 14 -8.43 8.52 -9.33
C GLY A 14 -8.97 9.89 -8.93
N PHE A 15 -8.79 10.89 -9.79
CA PHE A 15 -9.28 12.26 -9.57
C PHE A 15 -10.81 12.32 -9.48
N LEU A 16 -11.50 11.47 -10.22
CA LEU A 16 -12.95 11.30 -10.08
C LEU A 16 -13.31 10.85 -8.65
N LEU A 17 -12.68 9.79 -8.15
CA LEU A 17 -12.93 9.31 -6.79
C LEU A 17 -12.50 10.34 -5.73
N GLU A 18 -11.37 11.01 -5.91
CA GLU A 18 -10.97 12.11 -5.04
C GLU A 18 -12.04 13.19 -4.96
N ALA A 19 -12.56 13.64 -6.11
CA ALA A 19 -13.61 14.66 -6.14
C ALA A 19 -14.87 14.21 -5.39
N LEU A 20 -15.30 12.96 -5.59
CA LEU A 20 -16.49 12.38 -4.94
C LEU A 20 -16.32 12.19 -3.42
N ILE A 21 -15.15 11.73 -2.98
CA ILE A 21 -14.87 11.40 -1.57
C ILE A 21 -14.51 12.65 -0.78
N LEU A 22 -13.58 13.43 -1.33
CA LEU A 22 -12.92 14.51 -0.63
C LEU A 22 -13.69 15.81 -0.74
N GLY A 23 -14.52 16.00 -1.76
CA GLY A 23 -15.38 17.17 -1.97
C GLY A 23 -14.65 18.52 -2.03
N GLU A 24 -15.38 19.60 -2.28
CA GLU A 24 -14.77 20.94 -2.53
C GLU A 24 -14.01 21.54 -1.32
N ARG A 25 -14.31 21.08 -0.10
CA ARG A 25 -13.68 21.58 1.14
C ARG A 25 -12.30 20.99 1.40
N TRP A 26 -11.99 19.83 0.84
CA TRP A 26 -10.68 19.20 1.03
C TRP A 26 -9.70 19.77 0.01
N LYS A 27 -8.58 20.31 0.48
CA LYS A 27 -7.53 20.89 -0.36
C LYS A 27 -6.26 20.03 -0.22
N PRO A 28 -6.14 18.93 -0.99
CA PRO A 28 -4.98 18.06 -0.89
C PRO A 28 -3.75 18.80 -1.38
N SER A 29 -2.57 18.47 -0.84
CA SER A 29 -1.33 18.90 -1.47
C SER A 29 -1.17 18.23 -2.85
N PHE A 30 -0.35 18.80 -3.73
CA PHE A 30 -0.10 18.21 -5.05
C PHE A 30 0.40 16.76 -4.96
N ASN A 31 1.28 16.46 -4.01
CA ASN A 31 1.75 15.10 -3.79
C ASN A 31 0.61 14.16 -3.35
N GLU A 32 -0.31 14.66 -2.51
CA GLU A 32 -1.48 13.89 -2.06
C GLU A 32 -2.41 13.55 -3.20
N MET A 33 -2.68 14.51 -4.07
CA MET A 33 -3.45 14.30 -5.29
C MET A 33 -2.78 13.26 -6.22
N LEU A 34 -1.45 13.26 -6.34
CA LEU A 34 -0.77 12.26 -7.17
C LEU A 34 -0.88 10.84 -6.60
N TYR A 35 -0.52 10.61 -5.33
CA TYR A 35 -0.56 9.25 -4.80
C TYR A 35 -2.00 8.75 -4.57
N LEU A 36 -2.92 9.63 -4.16
CA LEU A 36 -4.33 9.26 -4.01
C LEU A 36 -4.93 8.91 -5.37
N GLY A 37 -4.70 9.74 -6.39
CA GLY A 37 -5.22 9.53 -7.73
C GLY A 37 -4.72 8.22 -8.31
N TYR A 38 -3.42 7.94 -8.17
CA TYR A 38 -2.88 6.67 -8.64
C TYR A 38 -3.49 5.46 -7.91
N GLY A 39 -3.54 5.49 -6.57
CA GLY A 39 -4.05 4.37 -5.76
C GLY A 39 -5.56 4.13 -5.90
N LEU A 40 -6.37 5.19 -5.92
CA LEU A 40 -7.82 5.11 -6.14
C LEU A 40 -8.14 4.70 -7.58
N GLY A 41 -7.39 5.24 -8.55
CA GLY A 41 -7.57 4.93 -9.97
C GLY A 41 -7.28 3.47 -10.29
N THR A 42 -6.15 2.94 -9.80
CA THR A 42 -5.78 1.52 -9.97
C THR A 42 -6.78 0.59 -9.29
N GLY A 43 -7.23 0.94 -8.08
CA GLY A 43 -8.25 0.17 -7.36
C GLY A 43 -9.61 0.16 -8.07
N LEU A 44 -10.07 1.32 -8.54
CA LEU A 44 -11.33 1.45 -9.28
C LEU A 44 -11.29 0.71 -10.61
N LEU A 45 -10.19 0.84 -11.35
CA LEU A 45 -10.03 0.16 -12.64
C LEU A 45 -10.04 -1.36 -12.48
N ALA A 46 -9.29 -1.88 -11.51
CA ALA A 46 -9.22 -3.31 -11.25
C ALA A 46 -10.56 -3.86 -10.74
N TYR A 47 -11.19 -3.19 -9.78
CA TYR A 47 -12.48 -3.63 -9.26
C TYR A 47 -13.60 -3.47 -10.29
N GLY A 48 -13.56 -2.42 -11.11
CA GLY A 48 -14.44 -2.25 -12.26
C GLY A 48 -14.24 -3.38 -13.28
N SER A 49 -13.01 -3.79 -13.56
CA SER A 49 -12.71 -4.93 -14.45
C SER A 49 -13.30 -6.24 -13.92
N LEU A 50 -13.24 -6.47 -12.59
CA LEU A 50 -13.90 -7.60 -11.94
C LEU A 50 -15.42 -7.57 -12.20
N LEU A 51 -16.07 -6.42 -12.03
CA LEU A 51 -17.50 -6.26 -12.28
C LEU A 51 -17.86 -6.46 -13.75
N LEU A 52 -17.09 -5.90 -14.68
CA LEU A 52 -17.29 -6.10 -16.12
C LEU A 52 -17.20 -7.58 -16.49
N ALA A 53 -16.17 -8.29 -16.01
CA ALA A 53 -16.02 -9.71 -16.27
C ALA A 53 -17.21 -10.52 -15.72
N ARG A 54 -17.70 -10.18 -14.52
CA ARG A 54 -18.88 -10.84 -13.91
C ARG A 54 -20.16 -10.60 -14.70
N LEU A 55 -20.30 -9.44 -15.33
CA LEU A 55 -21.42 -9.13 -16.22
C LEU A 55 -21.27 -9.80 -17.60
N GLY A 56 -20.22 -10.59 -17.82
CA GLY A 56 -19.94 -11.24 -19.10
C GLY A 56 -19.41 -10.29 -20.18
N LEU A 57 -19.04 -9.06 -19.81
CA LEU A 57 -18.48 -8.09 -20.75
C LEU A 57 -17.00 -8.42 -21.01
N SER A 58 -16.62 -8.37 -22.29
CA SER A 58 -15.24 -8.60 -22.73
C SER A 58 -14.33 -7.51 -22.18
N LEU A 59 -13.23 -7.90 -21.53
CA LEU A 59 -12.16 -7.03 -21.08
C LEU A 59 -11.22 -6.65 -22.24
N SER A 60 -11.82 -6.11 -23.30
CA SER A 60 -11.12 -5.65 -24.50
C SER A 60 -10.82 -4.16 -24.43
N ARG A 61 -9.85 -3.71 -25.24
CA ARG A 61 -9.55 -2.29 -25.46
C ARG A 61 -10.79 -1.44 -25.67
N SER A 62 -11.72 -1.87 -26.52
CA SER A 62 -12.93 -1.10 -26.84
C SER A 62 -13.83 -0.89 -25.63
N VAL A 63 -14.08 -1.96 -24.86
CA VAL A 63 -14.91 -1.88 -23.64
C VAL A 63 -14.23 -1.02 -22.59
N TYR A 64 -12.91 -1.16 -22.39
CA TYR A 64 -12.17 -0.31 -21.46
C TYR A 64 -12.23 1.17 -21.84
N LEU A 65 -12.09 1.51 -23.11
CA LEU A 65 -12.20 2.89 -23.57
C LEU A 65 -13.64 3.42 -23.45
N ILE A 66 -14.67 2.62 -23.78
CA ILE A 66 -16.08 3.05 -23.66
C ILE A 66 -16.46 3.33 -22.20
N ILE A 67 -16.00 2.50 -21.26
CA ILE A 67 -16.40 2.60 -19.86
C ILE A 67 -15.49 3.55 -19.06
N PHE A 68 -14.18 3.38 -19.13
CA PHE A 68 -13.26 4.09 -18.23
C PHE A 68 -12.77 5.44 -18.78
N LEU A 69 -12.71 5.63 -20.10
CA LEU A 69 -12.24 6.91 -20.65
C LEU A 69 -13.19 8.08 -20.31
N PRO A 70 -14.52 7.98 -20.47
CA PRO A 70 -15.42 9.06 -20.09
C PRO A 70 -15.32 9.40 -18.59
N LEU A 71 -15.24 8.38 -17.73
CA LEU A 71 -15.08 8.56 -16.29
C LEU A 71 -13.75 9.25 -15.96
N ALA A 72 -12.66 8.88 -16.65
CA ALA A 72 -11.37 9.53 -16.49
C ALA A 72 -11.41 11.00 -16.92
N LEU A 73 -12.08 11.31 -18.04
CA LEU A 73 -12.26 12.69 -18.53
C LEU A 73 -13.06 13.55 -17.53
N VAL A 74 -14.10 13.00 -16.91
CA VAL A 74 -14.85 13.67 -15.84
C VAL A 74 -13.95 13.93 -14.62
N GLY A 75 -13.09 12.97 -14.26
CA GLY A 75 -12.09 13.18 -13.20
C GLY A 75 -11.11 14.31 -13.52
N TYR A 76 -10.61 14.39 -14.75
CA TYR A 76 -9.78 15.51 -15.21
C TYR A 76 -10.54 16.84 -15.22
N PHE A 77 -11.82 16.84 -15.58
CA PHE A 77 -12.66 18.03 -15.47
C PHE A 77 -12.74 18.54 -14.02
N PHE A 78 -12.97 17.65 -13.04
CA PHE A 78 -12.97 18.04 -11.63
C PHE A 78 -11.60 18.51 -11.14
N LEU A 79 -10.51 17.88 -11.60
CA LEU A 79 -9.16 18.35 -11.31
C LEU A 79 -8.94 19.78 -11.82
N ILE A 80 -9.25 20.03 -13.09
CA ILE A 80 -9.08 21.35 -13.72
C ILE A 80 -9.93 22.39 -12.98
N ARG A 81 -11.19 22.07 -12.68
CA ARG A 81 -12.09 22.95 -11.90
C ARG A 81 -11.51 23.28 -10.53
N SER A 82 -10.96 22.29 -9.83
CA SER A 82 -10.32 22.47 -8.52
C SER A 82 -9.10 23.38 -8.61
N ILE A 83 -8.24 23.18 -9.62
CA ILE A 83 -7.06 24.02 -9.85
C ILE A 83 -7.47 25.47 -10.14
N ILE A 84 -8.46 25.69 -11.03
CA ILE A 84 -8.95 27.03 -11.38
C ILE A 84 -9.54 27.74 -10.15
N SER A 85 -10.45 27.08 -9.43
CA SER A 85 -11.05 27.65 -8.21
C SER A 85 -10.01 27.96 -7.12
N SER A 86 -8.94 27.17 -7.04
CA SER A 86 -7.85 27.41 -6.09
C SER A 86 -6.99 28.62 -6.43
N LYS A 87 -6.84 28.95 -7.73
CA LYS A 87 -6.08 30.12 -8.20
C LYS A 87 -6.75 31.43 -7.82
N ASP A 88 -8.08 31.49 -7.89
CA ASP A 88 -8.85 32.66 -7.45
C ASP A 88 -8.71 32.92 -5.94
N ALA A 89 -8.48 31.86 -5.16
CA ALA A 89 -8.23 31.96 -3.73
C ALA A 89 -6.76 32.21 -3.35
N SER A 90 -5.81 32.11 -4.30
CA SER A 90 -4.37 32.16 -4.04
C SER A 90 -3.67 33.38 -4.60
N GLN A 91 -4.25 34.58 -4.44
CA GLN A 91 -3.56 35.86 -4.69
C GLN A 91 -2.46 36.19 -3.64
N GLY A 92 -2.04 35.24 -2.81
CA GLY A 92 -0.86 35.35 -1.96
C GLY A 92 0.31 34.59 -2.58
N ALA A 93 1.34 35.30 -3.07
CA ALA A 93 2.55 34.71 -3.60
C ALA A 93 3.16 33.71 -2.61
N LYS A 94 3.08 32.40 -2.91
CA LYS A 94 3.80 31.37 -2.14
C LYS A 94 5.29 31.63 -2.34
N LYS A 95 5.98 32.12 -1.30
CA LYS A 95 7.44 32.26 -1.32
C LYS A 95 8.05 30.89 -1.65
N PHE A 96 8.70 30.78 -2.81
CA PHE A 96 9.49 29.60 -3.16
C PHE A 96 10.71 29.56 -2.23
N HIS A 97 10.66 28.66 -1.25
CA HIS A 97 11.79 28.45 -0.36
C HIS A 97 12.82 27.59 -1.09
N ARG A 98 13.98 28.17 -1.41
CA ARG A 98 15.12 27.45 -1.99
C ARG A 98 15.46 26.23 -1.14
N LEU A 99 15.87 25.14 -1.79
CA LEU A 99 16.35 23.95 -1.10
C LEU A 99 17.73 24.26 -0.49
N SER A 100 17.92 23.87 0.76
CA SER A 100 19.25 23.86 1.40
C SER A 100 20.11 22.75 0.82
N PHE A 101 21.43 22.81 1.01
CA PHE A 101 22.36 21.79 0.51
C PHE A 101 22.03 20.36 0.99
N PRO A 102 21.71 20.10 2.27
CA PRO A 102 21.28 18.76 2.71
C PRO A 102 19.99 18.30 2.03
N GLU A 103 19.04 19.21 1.81
CA GLU A 103 17.78 18.88 1.11
C GLU A 103 18.03 18.48 -0.34
N TRP A 104 18.98 19.11 -1.02
CA TRP A 104 19.41 18.69 -2.37
C TRP A 104 20.03 17.30 -2.37
N ILE A 105 20.86 16.96 -1.37
CA ILE A 105 21.45 15.62 -1.26
C ILE A 105 20.36 14.57 -1.09
N PHE A 106 19.44 14.74 -0.13
CA PHE A 106 18.37 13.76 0.11
C PHE A 106 17.44 13.63 -1.10
N LEU A 107 17.14 14.74 -1.78
CA LEU A 107 16.35 14.70 -3.01
C LEU A 107 17.10 13.95 -4.14
N ALA A 108 18.40 14.21 -4.31
CA ALA A 108 19.22 13.51 -5.30
C ALA A 108 19.26 12.00 -5.03
N ILE A 109 19.38 11.58 -3.77
CA ILE A 109 19.32 10.16 -3.38
C ILE A 109 17.98 9.53 -3.80
N ILE A 110 16.85 10.19 -3.50
CA ILE A 110 15.52 9.69 -3.89
C ILE A 110 15.41 9.57 -5.41
N LEU A 111 15.85 10.59 -6.15
CA LEU A 111 15.78 10.61 -7.62
C LEU A 111 16.69 9.55 -8.25
N LEU A 112 17.90 9.34 -7.71
CA LEU A 112 18.82 8.30 -8.17
C LEU A 112 18.26 6.89 -7.92
N CYS A 113 17.63 6.66 -6.76
CA CYS A 113 16.94 5.40 -6.46
C CYS A 113 15.80 5.14 -7.45
N LEU A 114 14.95 6.15 -7.70
CA LEU A 114 13.85 6.05 -8.67
C LEU A 114 14.39 5.78 -10.08
N LEU A 115 15.48 6.45 -10.47
CA LEU A 115 16.12 6.25 -11.76
C LEU A 115 16.68 4.82 -11.87
N ALA A 116 17.40 4.33 -10.87
CA ALA A 116 17.98 2.99 -10.86
C ALA A 116 16.90 1.90 -11.00
N ILE A 117 15.82 1.98 -10.22
CA ILE A 117 14.69 1.05 -10.33
C ILE A 117 14.01 1.18 -11.70
N SER A 118 13.86 2.39 -12.23
CA SER A 118 13.25 2.61 -13.56
C SER A 118 14.08 1.99 -14.67
N ILE A 119 15.41 2.17 -14.63
CA ILE A 119 16.35 1.53 -15.56
C ILE A 119 16.23 0.01 -15.47
N ASN A 120 16.30 -0.54 -14.25
CA ASN A 120 16.17 -1.98 -14.04
C ASN A 120 14.83 -2.51 -14.58
N ALA A 121 13.72 -1.86 -14.22
CA ALA A 121 12.39 -2.28 -14.62
C ALA A 121 12.17 -2.20 -16.14
N LEU A 122 12.63 -1.15 -16.80
CA LEU A 122 12.37 -0.96 -18.24
C LEU A 122 13.35 -1.73 -19.13
N LEU A 123 14.57 -2.01 -18.67
CA LEU A 123 15.59 -2.68 -19.48
C LEU A 123 15.64 -4.20 -19.28
N THR A 124 15.14 -4.72 -18.16
CA THR A 124 15.15 -6.16 -17.87
C THR A 124 13.77 -6.80 -18.10
N PRO A 125 13.68 -8.10 -18.42
CA PRO A 125 12.41 -8.83 -18.39
C PRO A 125 11.92 -9.04 -16.93
N ILE A 126 10.71 -9.57 -16.76
CA ILE A 126 10.27 -10.09 -15.45
C ILE A 126 11.03 -11.40 -15.20
N THR A 127 11.93 -11.41 -14.22
CA THR A 127 12.79 -12.56 -13.90
C THR A 127 12.25 -13.38 -12.73
N SER A 128 11.58 -12.74 -11.77
CA SER A 128 11.02 -13.42 -10.60
C SER A 128 10.04 -14.53 -11.00
N TRP A 129 10.10 -15.64 -10.28
CA TRP A 129 9.16 -16.74 -10.42
C TRP A 129 7.76 -16.32 -9.96
N ASP A 130 7.61 -15.76 -8.75
CA ASP A 130 6.31 -15.32 -8.21
C ASP A 130 5.64 -14.30 -9.13
N ALA A 131 6.41 -13.29 -9.58
CA ALA A 131 5.91 -12.25 -10.49
C ALA A 131 5.29 -12.85 -11.76
N ARG A 132 5.94 -13.87 -12.34
CA ARG A 132 5.45 -14.56 -13.55
C ARG A 132 4.31 -15.52 -13.26
N ALA A 133 4.43 -16.36 -12.24
CA ALA A 133 3.54 -17.48 -12.00
C ALA A 133 2.22 -17.06 -11.33
N ILE A 134 2.27 -16.12 -10.38
CA ILE A 134 1.12 -15.73 -9.56
C ILE A 134 0.29 -14.63 -10.22
N TRP A 135 0.95 -13.63 -10.81
CA TRP A 135 0.27 -12.46 -11.38
C TRP A 135 0.40 -12.41 -12.91
N GLY A 136 1.62 -12.42 -13.45
CA GLY A 136 1.89 -12.26 -14.88
C GLY A 136 1.16 -13.25 -15.78
N LEU A 137 1.11 -14.53 -15.40
CA LEU A 137 0.39 -15.56 -16.17
C LEU A 137 -1.12 -15.29 -16.21
N LYS A 138 -1.71 -14.85 -15.08
CA LYS A 138 -3.12 -14.47 -15.03
C LYS A 138 -3.39 -13.22 -15.85
N GLY A 139 -2.51 -12.22 -15.78
CA GLY A 139 -2.58 -11.04 -16.63
C GLY A 139 -2.61 -11.42 -18.11
N LYS A 140 -1.78 -12.38 -18.53
CA LYS A 140 -1.80 -12.92 -19.91
C LYS A 140 -3.10 -13.62 -20.25
N PHE A 141 -3.61 -14.49 -19.38
CA PHE A 141 -4.89 -15.17 -19.62
C PHE A 141 -6.02 -14.15 -19.80
N ILE A 142 -6.11 -13.14 -18.93
CA ILE A 142 -7.12 -12.08 -19.05
C ILE A 142 -6.93 -11.30 -20.34
N TYR A 143 -5.70 -10.98 -20.72
CA TYR A 143 -5.39 -10.25 -21.95
C TYR A 143 -5.78 -11.05 -23.21
N TYR A 144 -5.47 -12.33 -23.31
CA TYR A 144 -5.78 -13.12 -24.51
C TYR A 144 -7.25 -13.55 -24.56
N GLU A 145 -7.82 -13.92 -23.42
CA GLU A 145 -9.17 -14.48 -23.35
C GLU A 145 -10.25 -13.43 -23.06
N LYS A 146 -9.84 -12.21 -22.70
CA LYS A 146 -10.68 -11.05 -22.36
C LYS A 146 -11.64 -11.31 -21.18
N THR A 147 -11.35 -12.28 -20.33
CA THR A 147 -12.17 -12.66 -19.17
C THR A 147 -11.37 -13.54 -18.21
N ILE A 148 -11.95 -13.82 -17.04
CA ILE A 148 -11.42 -14.75 -16.03
C ILE A 148 -12.19 -16.09 -15.99
N TYR A 149 -13.20 -16.27 -16.86
CA TYR A 149 -14.14 -17.41 -16.87
C TYR A 149 -13.92 -18.40 -18.02
N ARG A 150 -12.70 -18.47 -18.55
CA ARG A 150 -12.34 -19.33 -19.69
C ARG A 150 -11.45 -20.48 -19.24
N ALA A 151 -11.39 -21.53 -20.05
CA ALA A 151 -10.77 -22.81 -19.67
C ALA A 151 -9.34 -22.65 -19.14
N SER A 152 -8.51 -21.77 -19.72
CA SER A 152 -7.12 -21.59 -19.27
C SER A 152 -6.98 -21.16 -17.80
N PHE A 153 -7.98 -20.45 -17.26
CA PHE A 153 -8.02 -20.10 -15.83
C PHE A 153 -8.30 -21.30 -14.91
N PHE A 154 -8.92 -22.35 -15.45
CA PHE A 154 -9.41 -23.54 -14.72
C PHE A 154 -8.61 -24.80 -15.02
N ASP A 155 -7.79 -24.78 -16.06
CA ASP A 155 -7.02 -25.91 -16.53
C ASP A 155 -5.88 -26.25 -15.54
N PRO A 156 -5.87 -27.47 -14.97
CA PRO A 156 -4.85 -27.90 -14.02
C PRO A 156 -3.47 -28.12 -14.66
N ASP A 157 -3.37 -28.23 -15.99
CA ASP A 157 -2.12 -28.49 -16.69
C ASP A 157 -1.25 -27.23 -16.83
N TYR A 158 -1.82 -26.03 -16.64
CA TYR A 158 -1.04 -24.81 -16.50
C TYR A 158 -0.42 -24.72 -15.10
N VAL A 159 0.84 -24.24 -15.02
CA VAL A 159 1.51 -23.90 -13.76
C VAL A 159 0.92 -22.60 -13.19
N HIS A 160 -0.38 -22.66 -12.87
CA HIS A 160 -1.21 -21.59 -12.37
C HIS A 160 -1.19 -21.63 -10.84
N VAL A 161 -0.02 -21.33 -10.27
CA VAL A 161 0.15 -21.34 -8.81
C VAL A 161 -0.73 -20.25 -8.23
N HIS A 162 -1.40 -20.59 -7.14
CA HIS A 162 -2.29 -19.68 -6.44
C HIS A 162 -3.43 -19.13 -7.31
N PRO A 163 -4.24 -19.99 -7.97
CA PRO A 163 -5.24 -19.58 -8.96
C PRO A 163 -6.27 -18.60 -8.37
N ASN A 164 -6.62 -18.76 -7.10
CA ASN A 164 -7.57 -17.89 -6.40
C ASN A 164 -6.93 -16.66 -5.71
N TYR A 165 -5.65 -16.33 -5.97
CA TYR A 165 -5.08 -15.08 -5.46
C TYR A 165 -5.77 -13.84 -6.04
N PRO A 166 -5.77 -12.72 -5.28
CA PRO A 166 -6.39 -11.47 -5.71
C PRO A 166 -5.91 -10.97 -7.06
N LEU A 167 -6.85 -10.44 -7.86
CA LEU A 167 -6.66 -10.15 -9.28
C LEU A 167 -6.39 -8.68 -9.60
N LEU A 168 -6.17 -7.79 -8.61
CA LEU A 168 -5.90 -6.39 -8.90
C LEU A 168 -4.70 -6.23 -9.84
N ILE A 169 -3.57 -6.88 -9.55
CA ILE A 169 -2.38 -6.80 -10.41
C ILE A 169 -2.67 -7.41 -11.80
N PRO A 170 -3.20 -8.64 -11.94
CA PRO A 170 -3.59 -9.20 -13.23
C PRO A 170 -4.52 -8.33 -14.08
N PHE A 171 -5.52 -7.69 -13.47
CA PHE A 171 -6.41 -6.77 -14.18
C PHE A 171 -5.68 -5.53 -14.67
N LEU A 172 -4.75 -4.97 -13.89
CA LEU A 172 -3.91 -3.87 -14.34
C LEU A 172 -2.99 -4.30 -15.49
N GLU A 173 -2.33 -5.45 -15.39
CA GLU A 173 -1.44 -5.96 -16.46
C GLU A 173 -2.19 -6.17 -17.78
N SER A 174 -3.39 -6.75 -17.70
CA SER A 174 -4.27 -6.94 -18.85
C SER A 174 -4.73 -5.60 -19.41
N PHE A 175 -5.14 -4.65 -18.57
CA PHE A 175 -5.56 -3.33 -19.03
C PHE A 175 -4.44 -2.59 -19.77
N PHE A 176 -3.23 -2.55 -19.20
CA PHE A 176 -2.07 -1.95 -19.90
C PHE A 176 -1.84 -2.63 -21.24
N SER A 177 -1.89 -3.97 -21.30
CA SER A 177 -1.70 -4.73 -22.54
C SER A 177 -2.79 -4.44 -23.58
N GLU A 178 -4.06 -4.34 -23.18
CA GLU A 178 -5.17 -3.96 -24.07
C GLU A 178 -4.95 -2.59 -24.71
N ILE A 179 -4.55 -1.59 -23.92
CA ILE A 179 -4.36 -0.23 -24.41
C ILE A 179 -3.07 -0.12 -25.25
N ILE A 180 -2.02 -0.86 -24.91
CA ILE A 180 -0.78 -0.96 -25.70
C ILE A 180 -1.05 -1.69 -27.03
N GLY A 181 -1.93 -2.70 -27.02
CA GLY A 181 -2.26 -3.53 -28.17
C GLY A 181 -1.39 -4.79 -28.34
N ASN A 182 -0.50 -5.06 -27.38
CA ASN A 182 0.28 -6.30 -27.29
C ASN A 182 0.68 -6.57 -25.83
N TRP A 183 1.11 -7.80 -25.55
CA TRP A 183 1.72 -8.15 -24.25
C TRP A 183 3.21 -7.77 -24.23
N ASP A 184 3.52 -6.60 -23.70
CA ASP A 184 4.91 -6.18 -23.40
C ASP A 184 5.15 -6.17 -21.90
N ALA A 185 5.77 -7.25 -21.41
CA ALA A 185 6.07 -7.43 -19.99
C ALA A 185 7.00 -6.34 -19.41
N ARG A 186 7.77 -5.63 -20.22
CA ARG A 186 8.63 -4.52 -19.76
C ARG A 186 7.82 -3.24 -19.65
N ALA A 187 7.00 -2.94 -20.66
CA ALA A 187 6.17 -1.74 -20.67
C ALA A 187 5.15 -1.73 -19.52
N ILE A 188 4.54 -2.87 -19.20
CA ILE A 188 3.57 -3.01 -18.10
C ILE A 188 4.22 -2.71 -16.75
N LYS A 189 5.55 -2.94 -16.59
CA LYS A 189 6.23 -2.72 -15.30
C LYS A 189 6.22 -1.26 -14.82
N ILE A 190 5.91 -0.30 -15.70
CA ILE A 190 5.73 1.10 -15.34
C ILE A 190 4.72 1.30 -14.21
N MET A 191 3.70 0.43 -14.11
CA MET A 191 2.70 0.54 -13.04
C MET A 191 3.30 0.25 -11.66
N PHE A 192 4.24 -0.69 -11.54
CA PHE A 192 4.91 -0.97 -10.26
C PHE A 192 5.83 0.20 -9.85
N LEU A 193 6.49 0.84 -10.82
CA LEU A 193 7.26 2.07 -10.57
C LEU A 193 6.39 3.20 -10.02
N LEU A 194 5.17 3.35 -10.54
CA LEU A 194 4.21 4.34 -10.07
C LEU A 194 3.65 4.02 -8.69
N PHE A 195 3.47 2.73 -8.34
CA PHE A 195 3.16 2.31 -6.96
C PHE A 195 4.28 2.71 -5.99
N TYR A 196 5.53 2.47 -6.38
CA TYR A 196 6.69 2.84 -5.56
C TYR A 196 6.81 4.36 -5.41
N LEU A 197 6.71 5.13 -6.49
CA LEU A 197 6.68 6.59 -6.45
C LEU A 197 5.55 7.09 -5.54
N SER A 198 4.36 6.48 -5.64
CA SER A 198 3.20 6.83 -4.81
C SER A 198 3.45 6.54 -3.33
N LEU A 199 4.14 5.45 -2.99
CA LEU A 199 4.56 5.15 -1.62
C LEU A 199 5.54 6.20 -1.08
N ILE A 200 6.54 6.59 -1.87
CA ILE A 200 7.52 7.64 -1.50
C ILE A 200 6.81 8.98 -1.27
N LEU A 201 5.90 9.37 -2.18
CA LEU A 201 5.12 10.60 -2.06
C LEU A 201 4.18 10.57 -0.85
N ALA A 202 3.51 9.44 -0.58
CA ALA A 202 2.63 9.27 0.57
C ALA A 202 3.40 9.39 1.89
N PHE A 203 4.54 8.71 1.98
CA PHE A 203 5.40 8.73 3.16
C PHE A 203 5.96 10.14 3.44
N TYR A 204 6.46 10.83 2.42
CA TYR A 204 6.93 12.21 2.55
C TYR A 204 5.79 13.15 2.99
N SER A 205 4.63 13.07 2.33
CA SER A 205 3.49 13.96 2.58
C SER A 205 2.92 13.78 3.99
N ALA A 206 2.83 12.53 4.47
CA ALA A 206 2.36 12.23 5.82
C ALA A 206 3.21 12.92 6.90
N GLN A 207 4.54 12.90 6.73
CA GLN A 207 5.46 13.52 7.68
C GLN A 207 5.51 15.05 7.56
N ARG A 208 5.37 15.59 6.35
CA ARG A 208 5.40 17.05 6.12
C ARG A 208 4.29 17.82 6.80
N ARG A 209 3.22 17.14 7.23
CA ARG A 209 2.17 17.75 8.06
C ARG A 209 2.67 18.10 9.47
N VAL A 210 3.79 17.53 9.91
CA VAL A 210 4.27 17.63 11.31
C VAL A 210 5.73 18.09 11.40
N PHE A 211 6.60 17.65 10.51
CA PHE A 211 8.05 17.88 10.62
C PHE A 211 8.59 18.81 9.52
N PRO A 212 9.71 19.51 9.76
CA PRO A 212 10.38 20.34 8.74
C PRO A 212 10.74 19.57 7.46
N ARG A 213 10.90 20.30 6.35
CA ARG A 213 11.16 19.72 5.02
C ARG A 213 12.40 18.84 4.99
N SER A 214 13.54 19.33 5.49
CA SER A 214 14.80 18.57 5.56
C SER A 214 14.66 17.23 6.29
N HIS A 215 14.02 17.23 7.47
CA HIS A 215 13.74 15.99 8.23
C HIS A 215 12.91 15.00 7.40
N CYS A 216 11.86 15.48 6.73
CA CYS A 216 11.02 14.61 5.90
C CYS A 216 11.78 14.06 4.69
N LEU A 217 12.62 14.86 4.04
CA LEU A 217 13.45 14.41 2.92
C LEU A 217 14.46 13.35 3.38
N MET A 218 15.13 13.54 4.52
CA MET A 218 16.07 12.57 5.10
C MET A 218 15.41 11.21 5.34
N PHE A 219 14.27 11.18 6.02
CA PHE A 219 13.57 9.92 6.28
C PHE A 219 12.98 9.32 4.99
N THR A 220 12.57 10.15 4.03
CA THR A 220 12.08 9.67 2.73
C THR A 220 13.22 9.06 1.92
N SER A 221 14.43 9.61 1.98
CA SER A 221 15.60 9.01 1.35
C SER A 221 15.99 7.69 2.02
N ILE A 222 15.80 7.53 3.34
CA ILE A 222 16.00 6.23 4.02
C ILE A 222 15.02 5.20 3.47
N LEU A 223 13.73 5.53 3.33
CA LEU A 223 12.74 4.62 2.72
C LEU A 223 13.15 4.25 1.29
N ALA A 224 13.57 5.26 0.52
CA ALA A 224 13.96 5.08 -0.87
C ALA A 224 15.19 4.18 -1.02
N LEU A 225 16.12 4.22 -0.07
CA LEU A 225 17.36 3.44 -0.07
C LEU A 225 17.20 2.00 0.43
N LEU A 226 16.06 1.60 1.00
CA LEU A 226 15.90 0.27 1.56
C LEU A 226 16.10 -0.81 0.47
N PRO A 227 17.08 -1.73 0.64
CA PRO A 227 17.42 -2.71 -0.40
C PRO A 227 16.25 -3.59 -0.83
N CYS A 228 15.39 -4.02 0.10
CA CYS A 228 14.20 -4.78 -0.24
C CYS A 228 13.27 -4.03 -1.22
N TYR A 229 13.08 -2.72 -1.08
CA TYR A 229 12.30 -1.97 -2.07
C TYR A 229 13.04 -1.83 -3.41
N GLN A 230 14.37 -1.69 -3.40
CA GLN A 230 15.17 -1.68 -4.63
C GLN A 230 15.02 -2.98 -5.43
N GLU A 231 14.92 -4.11 -4.73
CA GLU A 231 14.70 -5.43 -5.34
C GLU A 231 13.28 -5.57 -5.90
N TYR A 232 12.25 -5.22 -5.13
CA TYR A 232 10.87 -5.57 -5.48
C TYR A 232 10.07 -4.46 -6.21
N ALA A 233 10.43 -3.18 -6.11
CA ALA A 233 9.62 -2.06 -6.63
C ALA A 233 9.36 -2.07 -8.15
N GLY A 234 10.28 -2.65 -8.92
CA GLY A 234 10.18 -2.77 -10.38
C GLY A 234 10.05 -4.21 -10.88
N SER A 235 9.76 -5.16 -10.00
CA SER A 235 9.98 -6.59 -10.28
C SER A 235 8.75 -7.35 -10.82
N GLY A 236 7.56 -6.75 -10.74
CA GLY A 236 6.29 -7.42 -11.06
C GLY A 236 5.56 -8.02 -9.85
N HIS A 237 6.10 -7.89 -8.64
CA HIS A 237 5.46 -8.40 -7.43
C HIS A 237 4.36 -7.48 -6.88
N ALA A 238 3.35 -8.08 -6.22
CA ALA A 238 2.29 -7.33 -5.54
C ALA A 238 2.71 -6.75 -4.18
N ASP A 239 3.91 -7.04 -3.67
CA ASP A 239 4.35 -6.65 -2.32
C ASP A 239 4.50 -5.12 -2.15
N VAL A 240 5.08 -4.43 -3.15
CA VAL A 240 5.17 -2.96 -3.13
C VAL A 240 3.80 -2.28 -3.31
N PRO A 241 2.94 -2.71 -4.27
CA PRO A 241 1.55 -2.28 -4.32
C PRO A 241 0.79 -2.47 -3.00
N LEU A 242 0.90 -3.65 -2.35
CA LEU A 242 0.27 -3.89 -1.06
C LEU A 242 0.86 -3.00 0.04
N SER A 243 2.18 -2.85 0.11
CA SER A 243 2.84 -1.96 1.07
C SER A 243 2.35 -0.51 0.91
N PHE A 244 2.19 -0.04 -0.32
CA PHE A 244 1.58 1.25 -0.63
C PHE A 244 0.14 1.37 -0.12
N TYR A 245 -0.74 0.44 -0.51
CA TYR A 245 -2.14 0.45 -0.10
C TYR A 245 -2.29 0.43 1.43
N TYR A 246 -1.54 -0.45 2.08
CA TYR A 246 -1.56 -0.60 3.52
C TYR A 246 -1.01 0.63 4.25
N ALA A 247 0.12 1.20 3.79
CA ALA A 247 0.70 2.40 4.38
C ALA A 247 -0.25 3.59 4.28
N VAL A 248 -0.84 3.87 3.11
CA VAL A 248 -1.82 4.96 2.95
C VAL A 248 -3.07 4.69 3.80
N GLY A 249 -3.58 3.46 3.80
CA GLY A 249 -4.71 3.05 4.64
C GLY A 249 -4.48 3.35 6.12
N ALA A 250 -3.33 2.94 6.66
CA ALA A 250 -2.95 3.19 8.05
C ALA A 250 -2.67 4.68 8.35
N ILE A 251 -1.98 5.40 7.45
CA ILE A 251 -1.72 6.84 7.61
C ILE A 251 -3.03 7.60 7.74
N TYR A 252 -4.00 7.34 6.86
CA TYR A 252 -5.29 8.04 6.88
C TYR A 252 -6.16 7.63 8.07
N LEU A 253 -6.09 6.37 8.52
CA LEU A 253 -6.75 5.93 9.75
C LEU A 253 -6.19 6.66 10.98
N LEU A 254 -4.87 6.68 11.16
CA LEU A 254 -4.20 7.38 12.27
C LEU A 254 -4.47 8.89 12.22
N SER A 255 -4.55 9.44 11.00
CA SER A 255 -4.89 10.83 10.76
C SER A 255 -6.34 11.15 11.14
N TRP A 256 -7.29 10.24 10.90
CA TRP A 256 -8.65 10.34 11.41
C TRP A 256 -8.71 10.23 12.94
N MET A 257 -7.94 9.32 13.55
CA MET A 257 -7.87 9.20 15.01
C MET A 257 -7.38 10.50 15.69
N LYS A 258 -6.55 11.27 14.99
CA LYS A 258 -6.03 12.56 15.47
C LYS A 258 -7.02 13.71 15.27
N GLU A 259 -7.62 13.82 14.08
CA GLU A 259 -8.33 15.04 13.66
C GLU A 259 -9.86 14.84 13.50
N GLY A 260 -10.34 13.60 13.46
CA GLY A 260 -11.76 13.25 13.40
C GLY A 260 -12.44 13.46 12.04
N GLU A 261 -11.70 13.84 10.99
CA GLU A 261 -12.23 14.12 9.65
C GLU A 261 -12.65 12.85 8.91
N HIS A 262 -13.97 12.59 8.83
CA HIS A 262 -14.59 11.36 8.33
C HIS A 262 -14.14 10.96 6.93
N ARG A 263 -13.84 11.93 6.05
CA ARG A 263 -13.35 11.68 4.69
C ARG A 263 -12.03 10.91 4.68
N ARG A 264 -11.18 11.11 5.69
CA ARG A 264 -9.92 10.36 5.84
C ARG A 264 -10.17 8.89 6.13
N LEU A 265 -11.20 8.59 6.91
CA LEU A 265 -11.56 7.22 7.21
C LEU A 265 -12.10 6.51 5.96
N LEU A 266 -12.87 7.20 5.12
CA LEU A 266 -13.31 6.64 3.83
C LEU A 266 -12.14 6.35 2.89
N VAL A 267 -11.16 7.25 2.77
CA VAL A 267 -9.90 6.99 2.05
C VAL A 267 -9.19 5.76 2.62
N SER A 268 -9.08 5.68 3.95
CA SER A 268 -8.49 4.51 4.60
C SER A 268 -9.20 3.21 4.20
N SER A 269 -10.53 3.19 4.26
CA SER A 269 -11.33 2.02 3.87
C SER A 269 -11.07 1.57 2.45
N LEU A 270 -11.06 2.49 1.49
CA LEU A 270 -10.86 2.16 0.08
C LEU A 270 -9.47 1.60 -0.18
N PHE A 271 -8.44 2.24 0.38
CA PHE A 271 -7.07 1.77 0.24
C PHE A 271 -6.86 0.38 0.85
N LEU A 272 -7.47 0.10 2.01
CA LEU A 272 -7.39 -1.23 2.61
C LEU A 272 -8.17 -2.29 1.83
N SER A 273 -9.30 -1.91 1.25
CA SER A 273 -10.09 -2.80 0.40
C SER A 273 -9.34 -3.16 -0.88
N PHE A 274 -8.72 -2.17 -1.53
CA PHE A 274 -7.89 -2.40 -2.71
C PHE A 274 -6.60 -3.14 -2.37
N GLY A 275 -6.00 -2.91 -1.20
CA GLY A 275 -4.89 -3.72 -0.68
C GLY A 275 -5.26 -5.19 -0.51
N ALA A 276 -6.44 -5.47 0.06
CA ALA A 276 -6.98 -6.84 0.16
C ALA A 276 -7.27 -7.48 -1.21
N PHE A 277 -7.51 -6.65 -2.23
CA PHE A 277 -7.68 -7.07 -3.62
C PHE A 277 -6.35 -7.17 -4.41
N ALA A 278 -5.23 -6.70 -3.84
CA ALA A 278 -3.89 -6.81 -4.43
C ALA A 278 -3.17 -8.11 -4.04
N LYS A 279 -3.30 -8.54 -2.78
CA LYS A 279 -2.64 -9.74 -2.25
C LYS A 279 -3.41 -10.29 -1.05
N ASN A 280 -3.32 -11.60 -0.79
CA ASN A 280 -4.07 -12.26 0.28
C ASN A 280 -3.75 -11.70 1.68
N GLU A 281 -2.49 -11.36 1.93
CA GLU A 281 -2.04 -10.75 3.18
C GLU A 281 -2.73 -9.41 3.43
N GLY A 282 -3.12 -8.69 2.37
CA GLY A 282 -3.86 -7.44 2.46
C GLY A 282 -5.20 -7.58 3.17
N LEU A 283 -5.87 -8.73 3.06
CA LEU A 283 -7.10 -9.01 3.80
C LEU A 283 -6.85 -9.06 5.32
N ALA A 284 -5.79 -9.74 5.74
CA ALA A 284 -5.44 -9.86 7.14
C ALA A 284 -4.96 -8.53 7.73
N LEU A 285 -4.17 -7.78 6.96
CA LEU A 285 -3.71 -6.42 7.31
C LEU A 285 -4.90 -5.44 7.43
N ALA A 286 -5.87 -5.49 6.52
CA ALA A 286 -7.10 -4.70 6.61
C ALA A 286 -7.91 -5.06 7.87
N GLY A 287 -8.00 -6.36 8.20
CA GLY A 287 -8.63 -6.85 9.43
C GLY A 287 -8.00 -6.29 10.71
N ILE A 288 -6.66 -6.18 10.76
CA ILE A 288 -5.96 -5.57 11.90
C ILE A 288 -6.35 -4.10 12.05
N LEU A 289 -6.38 -3.33 10.97
CA LEU A 289 -6.72 -1.90 11.05
C LEU A 289 -8.20 -1.68 11.38
N ALA A 290 -9.10 -2.54 10.89
CA ALA A 290 -10.50 -2.54 11.29
C ALA A 290 -10.66 -2.86 12.79
N PHE A 291 -9.93 -3.85 13.30
CA PHE A 291 -9.91 -4.19 14.72
C PHE A 291 -9.38 -3.03 15.59
N VAL A 292 -8.28 -2.41 15.17
CA VAL A 292 -7.70 -1.25 15.87
C VAL A 292 -8.66 -0.04 15.83
N LEU A 293 -9.37 0.19 14.72
CA LEU A 293 -10.41 1.21 14.63
C LEU A 293 -11.54 0.96 15.65
N ILE A 294 -11.99 -0.28 15.78
CA ILE A 294 -13.04 -0.65 16.75
C ILE A 294 -12.54 -0.40 18.17
N ILE A 295 -11.35 -0.89 18.54
CA ILE A 295 -10.73 -0.61 19.84
C ILE A 295 -10.68 0.90 20.10
N PHE A 296 -10.13 1.67 19.16
CA PHE A 296 -10.03 3.11 19.30
C PHE A 296 -11.41 3.75 19.54
N SER A 297 -12.41 3.36 18.77
CA SER A 297 -13.76 3.91 18.86
C SER A 297 -14.42 3.59 20.21
N LEU A 298 -14.26 2.36 20.72
CA LEU A 298 -14.80 1.94 22.01
C LEU A 298 -14.14 2.64 23.20
N PHE A 299 -12.81 2.79 23.19
CA PHE A 299 -12.07 3.31 24.35
C PHE A 299 -11.90 4.83 24.33
N ASN A 300 -11.76 5.44 23.15
CA ASN A 300 -11.45 6.86 23.01
C ASN A 300 -12.62 7.69 22.52
N CYS A 301 -13.75 7.06 22.18
CA CYS A 301 -14.90 7.75 21.64
C CYS A 301 -16.20 7.37 22.38
N LYS A 302 -16.14 7.26 23.71
CA LYS A 302 -17.27 6.92 24.60
C LYS A 302 -18.48 7.88 24.52
N SER A 303 -18.29 9.09 24.00
CA SER A 303 -19.33 10.10 23.75
C SER A 303 -19.29 10.58 22.29
N MET A 304 -19.25 9.65 21.34
CA MET A 304 -19.27 10.01 19.91
C MET A 304 -20.58 10.69 19.52
N ASP A 305 -20.45 11.82 18.85
CA ASP A 305 -21.48 12.30 17.92
C ASP A 305 -21.83 11.16 16.93
N LYS A 306 -23.13 10.99 16.63
CA LYS A 306 -23.68 10.04 15.65
C LYS A 306 -22.87 10.02 14.35
N ARG A 307 -22.35 11.18 13.94
CA ARG A 307 -21.49 11.31 12.74
C ARG A 307 -20.24 10.43 12.79
N LYS A 308 -19.56 10.33 13.94
CA LYS A 308 -18.32 9.54 14.06
C LYS A 308 -18.60 8.04 14.00
N TRP A 309 -19.69 7.58 14.61
CA TRP A 309 -20.15 6.19 14.47
C TRP A 309 -20.55 5.88 13.03
N LEU A 310 -21.24 6.80 12.37
CA LEU A 310 -21.55 6.67 10.95
C LEU A 310 -20.27 6.53 10.12
N ALA A 311 -19.20 7.27 10.42
CA ALA A 311 -17.89 7.08 9.77
C ALA A 311 -17.36 5.66 9.92
N VAL A 312 -17.40 5.10 11.14
CA VAL A 312 -16.92 3.73 11.42
C VAL A 312 -17.77 2.70 10.67
N VAL A 313 -19.10 2.88 10.65
CA VAL A 313 -20.03 2.00 9.91
C VAL A 313 -19.77 2.10 8.40
N VAL A 314 -19.59 3.31 7.87
CA VAL A 314 -19.26 3.53 6.46
C VAL A 314 -17.92 2.88 6.10
N PHE A 315 -16.90 3.00 6.97
CA PHE A 315 -15.62 2.31 6.79
C PHE A 315 -15.81 0.79 6.73
N LEU A 316 -16.50 0.20 7.70
CA LEU A 316 -16.71 -1.25 7.72
C LEU A 316 -17.57 -1.71 6.52
N GLY A 317 -18.60 -0.95 6.18
CA GLY A 317 -19.49 -1.22 5.05
C GLY A 317 -18.75 -1.20 3.72
N VAL A 318 -17.96 -0.16 3.44
CA VAL A 318 -17.16 -0.06 2.21
C VAL A 318 -16.14 -1.20 2.14
N LEU A 319 -15.44 -1.48 3.24
CA LEU A 319 -14.50 -2.60 3.33
C LEU A 319 -15.18 -3.93 3.01
N ILE A 320 -16.30 -4.22 3.67
CA ILE A 320 -17.04 -5.47 3.49
C ILE A 320 -17.57 -5.58 2.06
N ILE A 321 -18.16 -4.53 1.49
CA ILE A 321 -18.74 -4.57 0.14
C ILE A 321 -17.68 -4.91 -0.91
N ILE A 322 -16.53 -4.22 -0.89
CA ILE A 322 -15.47 -4.44 -1.87
C ILE A 322 -14.81 -5.81 -1.67
N VAL A 323 -14.47 -6.14 -0.42
CA VAL A 323 -13.82 -7.42 -0.11
C VAL A 323 -14.75 -8.59 -0.40
N SER A 324 -16.03 -8.51 -0.07
CA SER A 324 -16.99 -9.58 -0.33
C SER A 324 -17.23 -9.80 -1.83
N GLY A 325 -17.24 -8.75 -2.66
CA GLY A 325 -17.32 -8.90 -4.11
C GLY A 325 -16.14 -9.67 -4.70
N TRP A 326 -14.93 -9.42 -4.17
CA TRP A 326 -13.76 -10.23 -4.50
C TRP A 326 -13.90 -11.66 -3.97
N LEU A 327 -14.18 -11.85 -2.67
CA LEU A 327 -14.28 -13.18 -2.05
C LEU A 327 -15.34 -14.06 -2.72
N TYR A 328 -16.48 -13.46 -3.12
CA TYR A 328 -17.49 -14.17 -3.89
C TYR A 328 -16.91 -14.70 -5.21
N THR A 329 -16.17 -13.87 -5.96
CA THR A 329 -15.55 -14.31 -7.22
C THR A 329 -14.43 -15.33 -6.96
N ARG A 330 -13.66 -15.15 -5.89
CA ARG A 330 -12.64 -16.09 -5.45
C ARG A 330 -13.21 -17.49 -5.24
N HIS A 331 -14.43 -17.60 -4.71
CA HIS A 331 -15.06 -18.90 -4.46
C HIS A 331 -15.39 -19.68 -5.74
N THR A 332 -15.51 -19.00 -6.89
CA THR A 332 -15.76 -19.65 -8.19
C THR A 332 -14.47 -20.04 -8.93
N LEU A 333 -13.30 -19.62 -8.44
CA LEU A 333 -12.02 -19.94 -9.05
C LEU A 333 -11.44 -21.25 -8.47
N PRO A 334 -10.55 -21.94 -9.22
CA PRO A 334 -9.88 -23.13 -8.71
C PRO A 334 -9.12 -22.86 -7.41
N ARG A 335 -8.87 -23.91 -6.62
CA ARG A 335 -8.09 -23.82 -5.38
C ARG A 335 -6.86 -24.69 -5.50
N PHE A 336 -5.71 -24.16 -5.07
CA PHE A 336 -4.53 -24.97 -4.83
C PHE A 336 -4.64 -25.62 -3.45
N GLU A 337 -4.18 -26.87 -3.31
CA GLU A 337 -4.39 -27.70 -2.12
C GLU A 337 -3.85 -27.06 -0.82
N ASP A 338 -2.77 -26.28 -0.91
CA ASP A 338 -2.07 -25.70 0.25
C ASP A 338 -2.66 -24.39 0.79
N GLU A 339 -3.73 -23.86 0.18
CA GLU A 339 -4.28 -22.53 0.51
C GLU A 339 -5.46 -22.53 1.47
N ALA A 340 -5.88 -23.69 1.96
CA ALA A 340 -7.03 -23.82 2.86
C ALA A 340 -6.72 -23.38 4.31
N TYR A 341 -6.14 -22.19 4.52
CA TYR A 341 -5.84 -21.62 5.84
C TYR A 341 -7.03 -21.63 6.82
N PRO A 342 -8.29 -21.39 6.41
CA PRO A 342 -9.43 -21.51 7.32
C PRO A 342 -9.55 -22.92 7.95
N SER A 343 -9.23 -23.98 7.20
CA SER A 343 -9.23 -25.35 7.72
C SER A 343 -8.10 -25.62 8.73
N ARG A 344 -7.09 -24.75 8.76
CA ARG A 344 -5.93 -24.80 9.68
C ARG A 344 -6.17 -24.07 11.01
N LEU A 345 -7.28 -23.34 11.15
CA LEU A 345 -7.65 -22.65 12.40
C LEU A 345 -8.17 -23.60 13.50
N LYS A 346 -7.94 -24.90 13.38
CA LYS A 346 -8.31 -25.91 14.38
C LYS A 346 -7.39 -25.78 15.60
N LEU A 347 -7.96 -25.83 16.80
CA LEU A 347 -7.22 -25.72 18.07
C LEU A 347 -6.03 -26.68 18.17
N ARG A 348 -6.17 -27.91 17.65
CA ARG A 348 -5.10 -28.90 17.60
C ARG A 348 -3.87 -28.40 16.81
N ILE A 349 -4.09 -27.81 15.65
CA ILE A 349 -3.01 -27.31 14.77
C ILE A 349 -2.33 -26.11 15.43
N ILE A 350 -3.12 -25.20 16.03
CA ILE A 350 -2.58 -24.04 16.76
C ILE A 350 -1.69 -24.51 17.91
N ARG A 351 -2.15 -25.49 18.71
CA ARG A 351 -1.39 -26.06 19.83
C ARG A 351 -0.10 -26.74 19.35
N GLN A 352 -0.14 -27.47 18.24
CA GLN A 352 1.06 -28.05 17.62
C GLN A 352 2.03 -26.96 17.13
N GLY A 353 1.49 -25.89 16.53
CA GLY A 353 2.26 -24.74 16.06
C GLY A 353 2.99 -23.99 17.17
N MET A 354 2.54 -24.08 18.43
CA MET A 354 3.24 -23.46 19.57
C MET A 354 4.69 -23.95 19.71
N GLY A 355 4.96 -25.21 19.40
CA GLY A 355 6.32 -25.77 19.41
C GLY A 355 7.26 -25.13 18.38
N ARG A 356 6.72 -24.44 17.37
CA ARG A 356 7.47 -23.80 16.28
C ARG A 356 7.83 -22.34 16.59
N ILE A 357 7.24 -21.74 17.64
CA ILE A 357 7.36 -20.29 17.93
C ILE A 357 8.83 -19.87 18.08
N SER A 358 9.65 -20.62 18.82
CA SER A 358 11.06 -20.28 19.01
C SER A 358 11.85 -20.25 17.70
N GLU A 359 11.49 -21.11 16.75
CA GLU A 359 12.11 -21.14 15.43
C GLU A 359 11.68 -19.95 14.59
N ILE A 360 10.37 -19.67 14.55
CA ILE A 360 9.76 -18.54 13.84
C ILE A 360 10.36 -17.22 14.32
N VAL A 361 10.39 -17.01 15.64
CA VAL A 361 10.93 -15.79 16.25
C VAL A 361 12.43 -15.64 15.93
N ARG A 362 13.22 -16.72 16.01
CA ARG A 362 14.63 -16.68 15.59
C ARG A 362 14.80 -16.36 14.11
N GLY A 363 13.92 -16.87 13.26
CA GLY A 363 13.88 -16.54 11.83
C GLY A 363 13.61 -15.06 11.57
N ILE A 364 12.57 -14.51 12.21
CA ILE A 364 12.20 -13.09 12.10
C ILE A 364 13.31 -12.19 12.65
N ILE A 365 13.92 -12.53 13.79
CA ILE A 365 15.06 -11.78 14.34
C ILE A 365 16.25 -11.80 13.37
N ARG A 366 16.58 -12.97 12.79
CA ARG A 366 17.64 -13.07 11.78
C ARG A 366 17.34 -12.17 10.57
N GLU A 367 16.10 -12.15 10.11
CA GLU A 367 15.70 -11.25 9.02
C GLU A 367 15.83 -9.78 9.41
N PHE A 368 15.41 -9.37 10.61
CA PHE A 368 15.59 -8.00 11.09
C PHE A 368 17.06 -7.56 11.11
N LEU A 369 18.00 -8.48 11.30
CA LEU A 369 19.44 -8.19 11.34
C LEU A 369 20.11 -8.34 9.96
N ARG A 370 19.37 -8.72 8.92
CA ARG A 370 19.93 -8.98 7.59
C ARG A 370 20.22 -7.69 6.83
N LEU A 371 21.50 -7.29 6.83
CA LEU A 371 21.97 -6.05 6.22
C LEU A 371 21.71 -5.98 4.71
N GLU A 372 21.73 -7.12 4.02
CA GLU A 372 21.47 -7.23 2.57
C GLU A 372 20.08 -6.69 2.20
N ASN A 373 19.07 -6.97 3.03
CA ASN A 373 17.67 -6.62 2.75
C ASN A 373 17.26 -5.28 3.38
N TRP A 374 17.89 -4.93 4.51
CA TRP A 374 17.41 -3.85 5.39
C TRP A 374 18.46 -2.80 5.73
N SER A 375 19.73 -3.02 5.35
CA SER A 375 20.85 -2.23 5.88
C SER A 375 20.76 -2.14 7.41
N LEU A 376 20.86 -0.97 8.02
CA LEU A 376 20.69 -0.77 9.47
C LEU A 376 19.26 -0.40 9.89
N PHE A 377 18.26 -0.50 9.00
CA PHE A 377 16.90 0.00 9.24
C PHE A 377 16.26 -0.54 10.52
N TRP A 378 16.08 -1.86 10.63
CA TRP A 378 15.41 -2.45 11.78
C TRP A 378 16.19 -2.31 13.09
N PRO A 379 17.53 -2.49 13.13
CA PRO A 379 18.32 -2.16 14.31
C PRO A 379 18.10 -0.73 14.81
N LEU A 380 18.04 0.25 13.90
CA LEU A 380 17.80 1.65 14.25
C LEU A 380 16.37 1.90 14.72
N VAL A 381 15.36 1.26 14.12
CA VAL A 381 13.98 1.30 14.60
C VAL A 381 13.90 0.76 16.04
N LEU A 382 14.49 -0.40 16.31
CA LEU A 382 14.50 -1.01 17.65
C LEU A 382 15.24 -0.13 18.66
N LEU A 383 16.41 0.41 18.30
CA LEU A 383 17.15 1.34 19.15
C LEU A 383 16.31 2.58 19.46
N SER A 384 15.60 3.14 18.47
CA SER A 384 14.72 4.30 18.69
C SER A 384 13.61 4.01 19.69
N LEU A 385 13.05 2.79 19.69
CA LEU A 385 12.04 2.36 20.66
C LEU A 385 12.60 2.23 22.08
N ILE A 386 13.84 1.72 22.22
CA ILE A 386 14.53 1.62 23.50
C ILE A 386 14.80 3.02 24.07
N LEU A 387 15.31 3.94 23.24
CA LEU A 387 15.60 5.32 23.65
C LEU A 387 14.32 6.13 23.92
N ALA A 388 13.23 5.80 23.22
CA ALA A 388 11.93 6.44 23.40
C ALA A 388 11.25 6.13 24.74
N ARG A 389 11.79 5.26 25.59
CA ARG A 389 11.32 5.08 26.99
C ARG A 389 11.31 6.40 27.77
N LYS A 390 12.14 7.37 27.37
CA LYS A 390 12.22 8.72 27.95
C LYS A 390 11.25 9.72 27.30
N VAL A 391 10.46 9.31 26.30
CA VAL A 391 9.59 10.18 25.52
C VAL A 391 8.12 9.83 25.77
N LYS A 392 7.29 10.85 26.03
CA LYS A 392 5.85 10.65 26.16
C LYS A 392 5.22 10.36 24.80
N LEU A 393 4.78 9.12 24.61
CA LEU A 393 4.07 8.71 23.40
C LEU A 393 2.67 9.35 23.34
N GLN A 394 2.37 9.96 22.20
CA GLN A 394 1.05 10.50 21.90
C GLN A 394 0.08 9.37 21.52
N ARG A 395 -1.23 9.65 21.56
CA ARG A 395 -2.26 8.64 21.25
C ARG A 395 -2.03 7.97 19.88
N PRO A 396 -1.81 8.69 18.77
CA PRO A 396 -1.59 8.03 17.47
C PRO A 396 -0.36 7.11 17.45
N GLU A 397 0.70 7.45 18.19
CA GLU A 397 1.92 6.63 18.27
C GLU A 397 1.68 5.32 19.04
N LYS A 398 0.87 5.36 20.10
CA LYS A 398 0.46 4.15 20.84
C LYS A 398 -0.34 3.20 19.95
N TYR A 399 -1.27 3.74 19.17
CA TYR A 399 -2.05 2.95 18.21
C TYR A 399 -1.19 2.45 17.04
N LEU A 400 -0.22 3.23 16.58
CA LEU A 400 0.77 2.79 15.59
C LEU A 400 1.62 1.62 16.12
N LEU A 401 2.08 1.67 17.38
CA LEU A 401 2.76 0.55 18.04
C LEU A 401 1.86 -0.68 18.15
N LEU A 402 0.60 -0.50 18.55
CA LEU A 402 -0.38 -1.60 18.59
C LEU A 402 -0.54 -2.25 17.21
N ILE A 403 -0.70 -1.44 16.16
CA ILE A 403 -0.78 -1.91 14.78
C ILE A 403 0.47 -2.74 14.44
N LEU A 404 1.68 -2.20 14.64
CA LEU A 404 2.93 -2.92 14.32
C LEU A 404 3.05 -4.24 15.10
N GLY A 405 2.73 -4.23 16.40
CA GLY A 405 2.76 -5.43 17.24
C GLY A 405 1.74 -6.49 16.79
N LEU A 406 0.52 -6.10 16.42
CA LEU A 406 -0.50 -7.00 15.89
C LEU A 406 -0.09 -7.61 14.55
N ASN A 407 0.58 -6.84 13.67
CA ASN A 407 1.07 -7.36 12.40
C ASN A 407 2.18 -8.40 12.58
N ILE A 408 3.16 -8.14 13.45
CA ILE A 408 4.21 -9.12 13.75
C ILE A 408 3.58 -10.38 14.35
N SER A 409 2.60 -10.21 15.25
CA SER A 409 1.86 -11.33 15.85
C SER A 409 1.08 -12.14 14.81
N LEU A 410 0.45 -11.47 13.85
CA LEU A 410 -0.24 -12.11 12.73
C LEU A 410 0.73 -12.93 11.89
N TYR A 411 1.91 -12.41 11.55
CA TYR A 411 2.89 -13.15 10.76
C TYR A 411 3.41 -14.38 11.52
N ILE A 412 3.72 -14.23 12.82
CA ILE A 412 4.06 -15.38 13.67
C ILE A 412 2.94 -16.42 13.63
N PHE A 413 1.69 -15.99 13.78
CA PHE A 413 0.53 -16.88 13.76
C PHE A 413 0.37 -17.61 12.42
N VAL A 414 0.57 -16.94 11.29
CA VAL A 414 0.54 -17.55 9.96
C VAL A 414 1.61 -18.64 9.83
N TYR A 415 2.85 -18.38 10.27
CA TYR A 415 3.92 -19.39 10.29
C TYR A 415 3.67 -20.53 11.27
N MET A 416 2.90 -20.31 12.35
CA MET A 416 2.54 -21.39 13.27
C MET A 416 1.60 -22.41 12.60
N ILE A 417 0.62 -21.93 11.84
CA ILE A 417 -0.45 -22.77 11.27
C ILE A 417 -0.16 -23.27 9.84
N THR A 418 0.94 -22.81 9.22
CA THR A 418 1.30 -23.17 7.84
C THR A 418 1.60 -24.68 7.70
N PRO A 419 1.17 -25.33 6.60
CA PRO A 419 1.57 -26.70 6.28
C PRO A 419 3.05 -26.85 5.92
N TRP A 420 3.67 -25.79 5.44
CA TRP A 420 5.04 -25.78 4.95
C TRP A 420 6.04 -25.97 6.08
N ARG A 421 7.26 -26.41 5.76
CA ARG A 421 8.38 -26.29 6.69
C ARG A 421 8.65 -24.82 6.97
N VAL A 422 8.82 -24.47 8.26
CA VAL A 422 8.93 -23.06 8.67
C VAL A 422 10.17 -22.44 8.06
N GLN A 423 11.29 -23.16 8.07
CA GLN A 423 12.58 -22.73 7.56
C GLN A 423 12.47 -22.29 6.10
N GLU A 424 11.97 -23.20 5.26
CA GLU A 424 11.81 -22.97 3.81
C GLU A 424 10.88 -21.79 3.54
N LEU A 425 9.73 -21.73 4.22
CA LEU A 425 8.78 -20.64 4.00
C LEU A 425 9.31 -19.29 4.49
N LEU A 426 10.02 -19.26 5.62
CA LEU A 426 10.64 -18.03 6.12
C LEU A 426 11.62 -17.48 5.09
N GLU A 427 12.53 -18.30 4.57
CA GLU A 427 13.57 -17.87 3.62
C GLU A 427 13.01 -17.17 2.37
N ILE A 428 11.84 -17.59 1.88
CA ILE A 428 11.24 -17.04 0.65
C ILE A 428 10.19 -15.94 0.86
N SER A 429 9.71 -15.72 2.09
CA SER A 429 8.56 -14.84 2.33
C SER A 429 8.76 -13.77 3.41
N VAL A 430 9.64 -13.98 4.39
CA VAL A 430 9.71 -13.12 5.58
C VAL A 430 10.08 -11.67 5.24
N THR A 431 11.01 -11.46 4.30
CA THR A 431 11.40 -10.14 3.82
C THR A 431 10.18 -9.38 3.28
N ARG A 432 9.42 -10.03 2.41
CA ARG A 432 8.23 -9.45 1.76
C ARG A 432 7.11 -9.13 2.76
N LEU A 433 6.90 -9.98 3.76
CA LEU A 433 5.94 -9.70 4.84
C LEU A 433 6.35 -8.46 5.66
N LEU A 434 7.63 -8.35 6.01
CA LEU A 434 8.16 -7.20 6.75
C LEU A 434 8.16 -5.90 5.92
N MET A 435 8.23 -5.98 4.59
CA MET A 435 8.10 -4.80 3.71
C MET A 435 6.76 -4.09 3.87
N HIS A 436 5.68 -4.80 4.20
CA HIS A 436 4.39 -4.14 4.46
C HIS A 436 4.47 -3.24 5.72
N LEU A 437 5.36 -3.54 6.66
CA LEU A 437 5.49 -2.82 7.93
C LEU A 437 6.53 -1.71 7.90
N ALA A 438 7.45 -1.73 6.94
CA ALA A 438 8.57 -0.81 6.86
C ALA A 438 8.16 0.67 6.83
N PRO A 439 7.16 1.13 6.02
CA PRO A 439 6.79 2.54 5.97
C PRO A 439 6.25 3.03 7.31
N LEU A 440 5.40 2.24 7.97
CA LEU A 440 4.79 2.57 9.27
C LEU A 440 5.81 2.56 10.41
N SER A 441 6.75 1.62 10.38
CA SER A 441 7.86 1.55 11.33
C SER A 441 8.80 2.75 11.17
N LEU A 442 9.04 3.18 9.93
CA LEU A 442 9.85 4.36 9.65
C LEU A 442 9.14 5.68 10.01
N ILE A 443 7.80 5.77 9.89
CA ILE A 443 7.02 6.91 10.42
C ILE A 443 7.21 7.00 11.94
N LEU A 444 7.11 5.87 12.64
CA LEU A 444 7.32 5.83 14.08
C LEU A 444 8.74 6.26 14.44
N PHE A 445 9.75 5.68 13.78
CA PHE A 445 11.15 6.02 13.99
C PHE A 445 11.41 7.51 13.74
N SER A 446 10.91 8.06 12.63
CA SER A 446 11.00 9.48 12.29
C SER A 446 10.46 10.39 13.39
N GLY A 447 9.28 10.07 13.92
CA GLY A 447 8.68 10.85 15.01
C GLY A 447 9.43 10.76 16.32
N LEU A 448 9.92 9.57 16.68
CA LEU A 448 10.72 9.36 17.90
C LEU A 448 12.08 10.08 17.79
N PHE A 449 12.75 9.96 16.65
CA PHE A 449 14.01 10.64 16.38
C PHE A 449 13.86 12.16 16.52
N PHE A 450 12.80 12.75 15.95
CA PHE A 450 12.57 14.20 16.05
C PHE A 450 12.33 14.66 17.50
N LYS A 451 11.62 13.87 18.30
CA LYS A 451 11.41 14.18 19.73
C LYS A 451 12.69 14.08 20.53
N LEU A 452 13.47 13.02 20.31
CA LEU A 452 14.75 12.80 20.99
C LEU A 452 15.75 13.91 20.65
N SER A 453 15.86 14.29 19.36
CA SER A 453 16.75 15.38 18.95
C SER A 453 16.35 16.72 19.60
N THR A 454 15.05 16.98 19.74
CA THR A 454 14.56 18.19 20.42
C THR A 454 14.92 18.21 21.91
N ILE A 455 14.96 17.05 22.57
CA ILE A 455 15.31 16.92 23.99
C ILE A 455 16.81 17.07 24.22
N TYR A 456 17.65 16.42 23.41
CA TYR A 456 19.09 16.33 23.66
C TYR A 456 19.95 17.36 22.92
N LEU A 457 19.48 17.93 21.81
CA LEU A 457 20.28 18.83 20.96
C LEU A 457 19.85 20.30 21.02
N LYS A 458 18.78 20.65 21.73
CA LYS A 458 18.52 22.06 22.05
C LYS A 458 19.38 22.45 23.25
N PRO A 459 20.26 23.47 23.12
CA PRO A 459 21.00 23.98 24.26
C PRO A 459 19.99 24.45 25.31
N GLU A 460 20.18 24.08 26.57
CA GLU A 460 19.49 24.72 27.68
C GLU A 460 19.79 26.22 27.63
N LYS A 461 18.84 27.02 27.14
CA LYS A 461 18.73 28.42 27.56
C LYS A 461 18.25 28.43 29.01
N LYS A 462 19.12 28.03 29.93
CA LYS A 462 18.99 28.20 31.37
C LYS A 462 20.40 28.37 31.91
N LEU A 463 20.84 29.63 32.03
CA LEU A 463 21.85 30.17 32.94
C LEU A 463 22.15 31.61 32.49
N ALA A 464 21.26 32.53 32.84
CA ALA A 464 21.50 33.97 32.96
C ALA A 464 20.22 34.63 33.52
N GLU A 465 19.93 34.35 34.79
CA GLU A 465 19.26 35.30 35.69
C GLU A 465 20.22 35.59 36.83
#